data_AF-A0A1B6HQD0-F1
#
_entry.id   AF-A0A1B6HQD0-F1
#
_cell.length_a   1.000
_cell.length_b   1.000
_cell.length_c   1.000
_cell.angle_alpha   90.00
_cell.angle_beta   90.00
_cell.angle_gamma   90.00
#
_symmetry.space_group_name_H-M   'P 1'
#
loop_
_entity.id
_entity.type
_entity.pdbx_description
1 polymer ?
#
loop_
_entity_poly.entity_id
_entity_poly.type
_entity_poly.pdbx_seq_one_letter_code
_entity_poly.pdbx_strand_id
1 'polypeptide(L)'
;ASAPTCDLAMGHMLVLMQLDWPHHESLQAEVTERIRQRGSFTYALFTKYIVLPDIVDEFMLLSTENLPLDILPPSSNQMLNHRRMSTRGVDKGAKEDFKLAMKRQVARSSEPMDSLIITFLTEQRDLIGHSLT
;
A
#
# COMPACT_ATOMS: atom_id res chain seq x y z
N ALA A 1 18.43 -9.95 -6.09
CA ALA A 1 17.29 -9.55 -6.95
C ALA A 1 16.25 -10.65 -6.90
N SER A 2 15.24 -10.52 -6.02
CA SER A 2 14.19 -11.55 -5.83
C SER A 2 12.91 -10.98 -5.19
N ALA A 3 12.63 -9.68 -5.36
CA ALA A 3 11.69 -8.96 -4.51
C ALA A 3 10.26 -8.66 -5.08
N PRO A 4 10.00 -8.49 -6.40
CA PRO A 4 8.73 -7.90 -6.84
C PRO A 4 7.50 -8.80 -6.68
N THR A 5 7.66 -10.12 -6.71
CA THR A 5 6.54 -11.07 -6.58
C THR A 5 6.00 -11.16 -5.15
N CYS A 6 6.87 -11.04 -4.14
CA CYS A 6 6.48 -11.19 -2.75
C CYS A 6 5.76 -9.94 -2.21
N ASP A 7 6.18 -8.73 -2.58
CA ASP A 7 5.46 -7.51 -2.21
C ASP A 7 4.09 -7.45 -2.90
N LEU A 8 4.03 -7.88 -4.18
CA LEU A 8 2.78 -7.99 -4.90
C LEU A 8 1.81 -8.94 -4.17
N ALA A 9 2.27 -10.14 -3.82
CA ALA A 9 1.46 -11.12 -3.08
C ALA A 9 1.01 -10.56 -1.71
N MET A 10 1.90 -9.94 -0.94
CA MET A 10 1.55 -9.31 0.34
C MET A 10 0.52 -8.19 0.18
N GLY A 11 0.67 -7.33 -0.83
CA GLY A 11 -0.32 -6.31 -1.15
C GLY A 11 -1.67 -6.91 -1.55
N HIS A 12 -1.69 -8.00 -2.32
CA HIS A 12 -2.93 -8.70 -2.68
C HIS A 12 -3.60 -9.30 -1.43
N MET A 13 -2.82 -9.91 -0.53
CA MET A 13 -3.33 -10.41 0.75
C MET A 13 -3.96 -9.28 1.58
N LEU A 14 -3.30 -8.12 1.66
CA LEU A 14 -3.84 -6.93 2.35
C LEU A 14 -5.16 -6.45 1.74
N VAL A 15 -5.32 -6.51 0.41
CA VAL A 15 -6.59 -6.16 -0.23
C VAL A 15 -7.68 -7.15 0.16
N LEU A 16 -7.43 -8.45 0.01
CA LEU A 16 -8.42 -9.51 0.20
C LEU A 16 -8.88 -9.65 1.64
N MET A 17 -7.99 -9.48 2.62
CA MET A 17 -8.33 -9.63 4.04
C MET A 17 -9.31 -8.57 4.57
N GLN A 18 -9.48 -7.45 3.85
CA GLN A 18 -10.47 -6.45 4.21
C GLN A 18 -11.91 -6.96 4.13
N LEU A 19 -12.17 -8.00 3.33
CA LEU A 19 -13.51 -8.56 3.11
C LEU A 19 -14.12 -9.14 4.39
N ASP A 20 -13.30 -9.83 5.20
CA ASP A 20 -13.74 -10.52 6.42
C ASP A 20 -13.00 -9.98 7.66
N TRP A 21 -12.69 -8.68 7.65
CA TRP A 21 -12.16 -8.02 8.83
C TRP A 21 -13.21 -8.01 9.96
N PRO A 22 -12.84 -8.31 11.23
CA PRO A 22 -11.50 -8.45 11.79
C PRO A 22 -10.96 -9.89 11.89
N HIS A 23 -11.60 -10.90 11.28
CA HIS A 23 -11.16 -12.31 11.41
C HIS A 23 -9.74 -12.57 10.88
N HIS A 24 -9.21 -11.65 10.06
CA HIS A 24 -7.86 -11.73 9.47
C HIS A 24 -6.81 -10.84 10.16
N GLU A 25 -7.09 -10.28 11.34
CA GLU A 25 -6.15 -9.42 12.07
C GLU A 25 -4.79 -10.09 12.33
N SER A 26 -4.78 -11.36 12.75
CA SER A 26 -3.51 -12.09 12.98
C SER A 26 -2.69 -12.26 11.71
N LEU A 27 -3.36 -12.48 10.56
CA LEU A 27 -2.68 -12.59 9.27
C LEU A 27 -2.15 -11.22 8.81
N GLN A 28 -2.91 -10.15 9.05
CA GLN A 28 -2.47 -8.79 8.79
C GLN A 28 -1.20 -8.45 9.56
N ALA A 29 -1.14 -8.81 10.84
CA ALA A 29 0.03 -8.59 11.68
C ALA A 29 1.25 -9.37 11.15
N GLU A 30 1.06 -10.62 10.70
CA GLU A 30 2.13 -11.40 10.08
C GLU A 30 2.63 -10.73 8.79
N VAL A 31 1.73 -10.29 7.89
CA VAL A 31 2.13 -9.62 6.65
C VAL A 31 2.91 -8.33 6.94
N THR A 32 2.46 -7.53 7.90
CA THR A 32 3.13 -6.29 8.32
C THR A 32 4.53 -6.59 8.89
N GLU A 33 4.68 -7.64 9.68
CA GLU A 33 5.98 -8.07 10.20
C GLU A 33 6.91 -8.55 9.08
N ARG A 34 6.40 -9.29 8.09
CA ARG A 34 7.19 -9.66 6.90
C ARG A 34 7.65 -8.44 6.10
N ILE A 35 6.80 -7.41 5.99
CA ILE A 35 7.17 -6.13 5.39
C ILE A 35 8.32 -5.48 6.16
N ARG A 36 8.22 -5.41 7.50
CA ARG A 36 9.30 -4.88 8.36
C ARG A 36 10.62 -5.63 8.15
N GLN A 37 10.58 -6.96 8.17
CA GLN A 37 11.76 -7.82 7.99
C GLN A 37 12.44 -7.63 6.62
N ARG A 38 11.66 -7.35 5.58
CA ARG A 38 12.19 -7.05 4.24
C ARG A 38 12.79 -5.65 4.15
N GLY A 39 12.35 -4.72 4.99
CA GLY A 39 12.90 -3.38 5.10
C GLY A 39 12.45 -2.40 4.02
N SER A 40 11.51 -2.78 3.15
CA SER A 40 10.84 -1.92 2.18
C SER A 40 9.57 -2.59 1.67
N PHE A 41 8.62 -1.81 1.15
CA PHE A 41 7.44 -2.36 0.51
C PHE A 41 6.96 -1.52 -0.67
N THR A 42 6.71 -2.18 -1.80
CA THR A 42 6.17 -1.55 -3.01
C THR A 42 4.84 -2.19 -3.41
N TYR A 43 3.79 -1.38 -3.52
CA TYR A 43 2.48 -1.86 -3.99
C TYR A 43 1.67 -0.75 -4.65
N ALA A 44 1.75 -0.68 -5.98
CA ALA A 44 1.12 0.37 -6.78
C ALA A 44 -0.43 0.40 -6.70
N LEU A 45 -1.05 -0.69 -6.22
CA LEU A 45 -2.50 -0.80 -6.11
C LEU A 45 -3.05 -0.34 -4.75
N PHE A 46 -2.17 0.04 -3.81
CA PHE A 46 -2.54 0.39 -2.44
C PHE A 46 -3.63 1.46 -2.39
N THR A 47 -3.39 2.62 -3.02
CA THR A 47 -4.34 3.74 -2.98
C THR A 47 -5.63 3.50 -3.76
N LYS A 48 -5.74 2.38 -4.49
CA LYS A 48 -6.95 2.01 -5.22
C LYS A 48 -7.85 1.11 -4.38
N TYR A 49 -7.27 0.15 -3.66
CA TYR A 49 -8.06 -0.92 -3.02
C TYR A 49 -7.90 -1.02 -1.49
N ILE A 50 -6.93 -0.36 -0.86
CA ILE A 50 -6.79 -0.37 0.60
C ILE A 50 -7.53 0.83 1.18
N VAL A 51 -8.64 0.58 1.88
CA VAL A 51 -9.52 1.61 2.46
C VAL A 51 -9.86 1.35 3.93
N LEU A 52 -9.56 0.15 4.44
CA LEU A 52 -9.81 -0.21 5.83
C LEU A 52 -8.90 0.60 6.78
N PRO A 53 -9.45 1.38 7.74
CA PRO A 53 -8.67 2.26 8.60
C PRO A 53 -7.56 1.55 9.38
N ASP A 54 -7.82 0.37 9.94
CA ASP A 54 -6.82 -0.38 10.71
C ASP A 54 -5.56 -0.71 9.89
N ILE A 55 -5.73 -1.11 8.62
CA ILE A 55 -4.60 -1.36 7.72
C ILE A 55 -3.91 -0.04 7.35
N VAL A 56 -4.66 1.03 7.09
CA VAL A 56 -4.08 2.34 6.75
C VAL A 56 -3.24 2.89 7.91
N ASP A 57 -3.70 2.71 9.14
CA ASP A 57 -2.98 3.14 10.35
C ASP A 57 -1.69 2.35 10.58
N GLU A 58 -1.67 1.05 10.29
CA GLU A 58 -0.43 0.27 10.31
C GLU A 58 0.60 0.78 9.30
N PHE A 59 0.18 1.18 8.10
CA PHE A 59 1.08 1.79 7.11
C PHE A 59 1.55 3.19 7.50
N MET A 60 0.72 3.95 8.23
CA MET A 60 1.16 5.18 8.88
C MET A 60 2.25 4.91 9.92
N LEU A 61 2.10 3.86 10.74
CA LEU A 61 3.12 3.44 11.71
C LEU A 61 4.43 3.04 11.02
N LEU A 62 4.38 2.17 10.01
CA LEU A 62 5.54 1.77 9.21
C LEU A 62 6.28 2.99 8.61
N SER A 63 5.54 4.01 8.17
CA SER A 63 6.15 5.25 7.68
C SER A 63 6.95 5.99 8.77
N THR A 64 6.49 5.97 10.03
CA THR A 64 7.22 6.58 11.15
C THR A 64 8.49 5.82 11.53
N GLU A 65 8.55 4.52 11.23
CA GLU A 65 9.74 3.68 11.37
C GLU A 65 10.80 3.98 10.29
N ASN A 66 10.54 4.95 9.39
CA ASN A 66 11.35 5.29 8.21
C ASN A 66 11.52 4.12 7.23
N LEU A 67 10.56 3.17 7.21
CA LEU A 67 10.52 2.10 6.23
C LEU A 67 10.17 2.70 4.85
N PRO A 68 10.96 2.45 3.79
CA PRO A 68 10.64 2.90 2.44
C PRO A 68 9.35 2.26 1.90
N LEU A 69 8.34 3.09 1.65
CA LEU A 69 7.03 2.69 1.13
C LEU A 69 6.79 3.32 -0.24
N ASP A 70 6.75 2.49 -1.28
CA ASP A 70 6.37 2.89 -2.65
C ASP A 70 4.95 2.40 -2.96
N ILE A 71 3.98 3.06 -2.32
CA ILE A 71 2.55 2.70 -2.36
C ILE A 71 1.67 3.80 -2.93
N LEU A 72 2.26 4.94 -3.28
CA LEU A 72 1.57 6.07 -3.88
C LEU A 72 1.85 6.09 -5.38
N PRO A 73 0.89 6.49 -6.22
CA PRO A 73 1.18 6.71 -7.63
C PRO A 73 2.28 7.78 -7.76
N PRO A 74 3.15 7.69 -8.79
CA PRO A 74 4.17 8.71 -9.02
C PRO A 74 3.49 10.07 -9.13
N SER A 75 3.79 10.98 -8.21
CA SER A 75 3.26 12.34 -8.34
C SER A 75 3.89 12.99 -9.57
N SER A 76 3.17 13.87 -10.26
CA SER A 76 3.69 14.60 -11.43
C SER A 76 5.02 15.32 -11.12
N ASN A 77 5.23 15.69 -9.85
CA ASN A 77 6.48 16.29 -9.35
C ASN A 77 7.63 15.28 -9.22
N GLN A 78 7.38 14.01 -8.90
CA GLN A 78 8.41 12.96 -8.86
C GLN A 78 8.95 12.63 -10.26
N MET A 79 8.10 12.67 -11.29
CA MET A 79 8.54 12.46 -12.68
C MET A 79 9.50 13.55 -13.17
N LEU A 80 9.34 14.79 -12.70
CA LEU A 80 10.23 15.91 -13.02
C LEU A 80 11.54 15.88 -12.22
N ASN A 81 11.51 15.36 -10.99
CA ASN A 81 12.64 15.38 -10.06
C ASN A 81 13.68 14.27 -10.29
N HIS A 82 13.41 13.26 -11.13
CA HIS A 82 14.45 12.33 -11.60
C HIS A 82 15.58 13.03 -12.37
N ARG A 83 15.39 14.31 -12.76
CA ARG A 83 16.39 15.15 -13.44
C ARG A 83 17.10 16.21 -12.58
N ARG A 84 16.78 16.37 -11.29
CA ARG A 84 17.52 17.34 -10.45
C ARG A 84 17.42 17.03 -8.95
N MET A 85 18.51 16.46 -8.42
CA MET A 85 18.74 16.36 -6.97
C MET A 85 18.80 17.77 -6.36
N SER A 86 17.90 18.07 -5.41
CA SER A 86 18.13 19.09 -4.38
C SER A 86 17.33 18.73 -3.12
N THR A 87 18.04 18.16 -2.15
CA THR A 87 17.52 17.61 -0.89
C THR A 87 17.54 18.70 0.19
N ARG A 88 16.36 19.21 0.55
CA ARG A 88 16.05 19.76 1.91
C ARG A 88 14.58 20.18 2.10
N GLY A 89 13.78 20.27 1.03
CA GLY A 89 12.32 20.48 1.09
C GLY A 89 11.47 19.33 0.53
N VAL A 90 12.07 18.47 -0.31
CA VAL A 90 11.40 17.35 -0.99
C VAL A 90 10.87 16.32 0.00
N ASP A 91 11.61 16.05 1.07
CA ASP A 91 11.27 15.02 2.06
C ASP A 91 10.09 15.45 2.97
N LYS A 92 10.03 16.74 3.36
CA LYS A 92 8.88 17.27 4.11
C LYS A 92 7.61 17.28 3.25
N GLY A 93 7.72 17.64 1.97
CA GLY A 93 6.61 17.56 1.02
C GLY A 93 6.12 16.13 0.84
N ALA A 94 7.03 15.19 0.65
CA ALA A 94 6.70 13.77 0.50
C ALA A 94 5.98 13.20 1.74
N LYS A 95 6.41 13.56 2.95
CA LYS A 95 5.75 13.15 4.20
C LYS A 95 4.33 13.70 4.33
N GLU A 96 4.10 14.96 3.95
CA GLU A 96 2.76 15.54 3.98
C GLU A 96 1.85 14.95 2.88
N ASP A 97 2.39 14.72 1.68
CA ASP A 97 1.68 14.03 0.59
C ASP A 97 1.25 12.62 1.01
N PHE A 98 2.14 11.88 1.70
CA PHE A 98 1.85 10.56 2.26
C PHE A 98 0.71 10.62 3.27
N LYS A 99 0.79 11.51 4.28
CA LYS A 99 -0.29 11.69 5.26
C LYS A 99 -1.62 12.05 4.60
N LEU A 100 -1.59 12.93 3.60
CA LEU A 100 -2.79 13.33 2.86
C LEU A 100 -3.38 12.14 2.09
N ALA A 101 -2.54 11.31 1.47
CA ALA A 101 -2.98 10.10 0.79
C ALA A 101 -3.61 9.09 1.77
N MET A 102 -3.02 8.88 2.95
CA MET A 102 -3.60 7.99 3.98
C MET A 102 -4.95 8.52 4.48
N LYS A 103 -5.07 9.83 4.76
CA LYS A 103 -6.35 10.45 5.11
C LYS A 103 -7.42 10.24 4.04
N ARG A 104 -7.05 10.30 2.76
CA ARG A 104 -7.97 10.02 1.65
C ARG A 104 -8.42 8.56 1.64
N GLN A 105 -7.56 7.60 1.99
CA GLN A 105 -7.97 6.20 2.10
C GLN A 105 -8.94 5.98 3.26
N VAL A 106 -8.67 6.55 4.44
CA VAL A 106 -9.59 6.47 5.59
C VAL A 106 -10.96 7.07 5.25
N ALA A 107 -11.00 8.17 4.48
CA ALA A 107 -12.25 8.78 4.03
C ALA A 107 -13.08 7.88 3.08
N ARG A 108 -12.45 6.85 2.49
CA ARG A 108 -13.10 5.85 1.62
C ARG A 108 -13.58 4.62 2.38
N SER A 109 -13.41 4.57 3.71
CA SER A 109 -13.80 3.41 4.53
C SER A 109 -15.29 3.06 4.50
N SER A 110 -16.15 3.97 4.04
CA SER A 110 -17.58 3.73 3.82
C SER A 110 -17.92 3.13 2.45
N GLU A 111 -16.94 2.95 1.57
CA GLU A 111 -17.14 2.27 0.29
C GLU A 111 -17.58 0.81 0.53
N PRO A 112 -18.52 0.27 -0.26
CA PRO A 112 -18.98 -1.10 -0.11
C PRO A 112 -17.83 -2.08 -0.41
N MET A 113 -17.37 -2.78 0.63
CA MET A 113 -16.22 -3.68 0.55
C MET A 113 -16.40 -4.77 -0.52
N ASP A 114 -17.58 -5.38 -0.61
CA ASP A 114 -17.88 -6.39 -1.63
C ASP A 114 -17.63 -5.87 -3.05
N SER A 115 -18.14 -4.68 -3.37
CA SER A 115 -17.95 -4.06 -4.69
C SER A 115 -16.49 -3.75 -4.98
N LEU A 116 -15.74 -3.30 -3.96
CA LEU A 116 -14.31 -3.03 -4.08
C LEU A 116 -13.54 -4.32 -4.37
N ILE A 117 -13.82 -5.40 -3.65
CA ILE A 117 -13.16 -6.70 -3.82
C ILE A 117 -13.54 -7.34 -5.15
N ILE A 118 -14.81 -7.27 -5.56
CA ILE A 118 -15.25 -7.73 -6.90
C ILE A 118 -14.48 -6.98 -8.00
N THR A 119 -14.35 -5.66 -7.87
CA THR A 119 -13.60 -4.84 -8.83
C THR A 119 -12.13 -5.25 -8.86
N PHE A 120 -11.51 -5.44 -7.69
CA PHE A 120 -10.13 -5.92 -7.60
C PHE A 120 -9.93 -7.27 -8.29
N LEU A 121 -10.76 -8.27 -7.97
CA LEU A 121 -10.67 -9.61 -8.55
C LEU A 121 -10.91 -9.62 -10.07
N THR A 122 -11.77 -8.71 -10.55
CA THR A 122 -12.07 -8.58 -11.98
C THR A 122 -10.93 -7.91 -12.74
N GLU A 123 -10.44 -6.78 -12.24
CA GLU A 123 -9.46 -5.96 -12.97
C GLU A 123 -8.02 -6.46 -12.80
N GLN A 124 -7.70 -7.16 -11.71
CA GLN A 124 -6.34 -7.57 -11.37
C GLN A 124 -6.12 -9.08 -11.50
N ARG A 125 -7.05 -9.80 -12.14
CA ARG A 125 -7.02 -11.27 -12.33
C ARG A 125 -5.66 -11.79 -12.77
N ASP A 126 -5.05 -11.16 -13.76
CA ASP A 126 -3.78 -11.63 -14.33
C ASP A 126 -2.61 -11.39 -13.36
N LEU A 127 -2.62 -10.27 -12.63
CA LEU A 127 -1.63 -9.98 -11.59
C LEU A 127 -1.76 -10.91 -10.38
N ILE A 128 -2.98 -11.28 -9.99
CA ILE A 128 -3.23 -12.32 -8.99
C ILE A 128 -2.56 -13.62 -9.43
N GLY A 129 -2.76 -14.04 -10.68
CA GLY A 129 -2.10 -15.22 -11.25
C GLY A 129 -0.57 -15.17 -11.12
N HIS A 130 0.05 -14.04 -11.47
CA HIS A 130 1.49 -13.84 -11.36
C HIS A 130 2.04 -13.88 -9.92
N SER A 131 1.21 -13.54 -8.92
CA SER A 131 1.61 -13.61 -7.52
C SER A 131 1.62 -15.04 -6.94
N LEU A 132 1.00 -15.99 -7.64
CA LEU A 132 0.82 -17.38 -7.19
C LEU A 132 1.78 -18.38 -7.88
N THR A 133 2.58 -17.93 -8.85
CA THR A 133 3.52 -18.74 -9.65
C THR A 133 4.96 -18.29 -9.45
#